data_AF-A0A956AVT2-F1
#
_entry.id   AF-A0A956AVT2-F1
#
_cell.length_a   1.000
_cell.length_b   1.000
_cell.length_c   1.000
_cell.angle_alpha   90.00
_cell.angle_beta   90.00
_cell.angle_gamma   90.00
#
_symmetry.space_group_name_H-M   'P 1'
#
loop_
_entity.id
_entity.type
_entity.pdbx_description
1 polymer ?
#
loop_
_entity_poly.entity_id
_entity_poly.type
_entity_poly.pdbx_seq_one_letter_code
_entity_poly.pdbx_strand_id
1 'polypeptide(L)'
;WPEGVPRLDVDALCAGAAPAAFAELDDIDPAGLAYVIFTSGSTGEPKGVMIEHRAALNTVDDVVTRFGWGAGDRVFGLSRAGFDLSVQDVFGTLAVGAALVLPAPDALRDPARWAAQVEATGVTIWNTVPTLMDMLVTHAEARGGRLDTLRLVMLSGDWIPTTLPDRVRALAPRAAVVSLGGATEAAIWSIAHPIERVEPEWTSIPYGRPLRNQRLYVLDDALALRPDHAVGEIYIAGDGLARGYIGRPDETAARFIAHPRTGERLYRTGDLGRYRVEGDIEFLGRVDFQVKIGGHRVELGEIEAALLARPGVERAVVLAVGEPRGVRRLVAYVVASAPAEASDASDASAALRLSRPGLRRDLAGAPTVELPSLAADAARWHQRRSVRRFDAAAVAVESLAELLAELCPLFAPDRALPKYRYPSAGDLYPVQAFVAVEGGRVAGLEQGVYYHDADRHALRRVADAAPDVSWHHPRNRAMAAEAAFTLILVARAAPVQQTYGPLAEGFCHLEAGYIGQLLMERASAVGLGLCPVGVAESAALRARLGLAEGDRLVHALVGGRPAVAGAAAALDAAALRAKLAETLPSYMVPYAITVLDALPLTG
;
A
#
# COMPACT_ATOMS: atom_id res chain seq x y z
N TRP A 1 33.60 -14.64 5.13
CA TRP A 1 33.57 -15.94 4.45
C TRP A 1 33.23 -17.01 5.46
N PRO A 2 32.34 -17.98 5.14
CA PRO A 2 31.96 -19.02 6.10
C PRO A 2 33.17 -19.86 6.51
N GLU A 3 33.24 -20.24 7.78
CA GLU A 3 34.21 -21.23 8.25
C GLU A 3 33.94 -22.58 7.59
N GLY A 4 35.01 -23.28 7.16
CA GLY A 4 34.94 -24.63 6.61
C GLY A 4 34.75 -24.76 5.10
N VAL A 5 34.62 -23.65 4.35
CA VAL A 5 34.55 -23.72 2.88
C VAL A 5 35.98 -23.78 2.29
N PRO A 6 36.31 -24.82 1.49
CA PRO A 6 37.59 -24.90 0.79
C PRO A 6 37.81 -23.67 -0.08
N ARG A 7 38.97 -23.02 0.08
CA ARG A 7 39.34 -21.85 -0.71
C ARG A 7 40.24 -22.30 -1.85
N LEU A 8 39.84 -22.00 -3.08
CA LEU A 8 40.70 -22.13 -4.26
C LEU A 8 41.22 -20.73 -4.58
N ASP A 9 42.52 -20.54 -4.34
CA ASP A 9 43.25 -19.35 -4.78
C ASP A 9 43.70 -19.58 -6.23
N VAL A 10 43.07 -18.87 -7.15
CA VAL A 10 43.31 -19.00 -8.59
C VAL A 10 44.68 -18.44 -8.98
N ASP A 11 45.19 -17.46 -8.24
CA ASP A 11 46.53 -16.90 -8.46
C ASP A 11 47.61 -17.88 -7.97
N ALA A 12 47.33 -18.63 -6.90
CA ALA A 12 48.20 -19.72 -6.44
C ALA A 12 48.19 -20.95 -7.38
N LEU A 13 47.09 -21.23 -8.07
CA LEU A 13 46.99 -22.29 -9.09
C LEU A 13 47.85 -21.99 -10.32
N CYS A 14 48.01 -20.72 -10.68
CA CYS A 14 48.85 -20.30 -11.81
C CYS A 14 50.37 -20.36 -11.51
N ALA A 15 50.77 -20.49 -10.24
CA ALA A 15 52.15 -20.27 -9.81
C ALA A 15 53.05 -21.53 -9.73
N GLY A 16 52.58 -22.74 -10.06
CA GLY A 16 53.52 -23.89 -9.97
C GLY A 16 53.05 -25.30 -10.32
N ALA A 17 51.79 -25.54 -10.67
CA ALA A 17 51.36 -26.84 -11.18
C ALA A 17 50.30 -26.62 -12.24
N ALA A 18 50.45 -27.25 -13.41
CA ALA A 18 49.31 -27.43 -14.31
C ALA A 18 48.17 -28.02 -13.46
N PRO A 19 46.95 -27.44 -13.46
CA PRO A 19 45.86 -28.01 -12.69
C PRO A 19 45.78 -29.49 -13.05
N ALA A 20 45.69 -30.35 -12.04
CA ALA A 20 45.35 -31.76 -12.25
C ALA A 20 44.20 -31.76 -13.25
N ALA A 21 44.38 -32.46 -14.39
CA ALA A 21 43.44 -32.44 -15.51
C ALA A 21 42.04 -32.38 -14.93
N PHE A 22 41.29 -31.31 -15.23
CA PHE A 22 39.92 -31.15 -14.73
C PHE A 22 39.26 -32.50 -14.91
N ALA A 23 38.79 -33.11 -13.82
CA ALA A 23 38.09 -34.38 -13.92
C ALA A 23 37.07 -34.22 -15.04
N GLU A 24 37.09 -35.11 -16.03
CA GLU A 24 36.08 -35.08 -17.09
C GLU A 24 34.74 -35.02 -16.38
N LEU A 25 34.03 -33.90 -16.56
CA LEU A 25 32.70 -33.76 -16.00
C LEU A 25 31.86 -34.83 -16.70
N ASP A 26 31.14 -35.63 -15.91
CA ASP A 26 30.18 -36.58 -16.48
C ASP A 26 29.25 -35.86 -17.46
N ASP A 27 28.76 -36.57 -18.48
CA ASP A 27 27.76 -36.05 -19.41
C ASP A 27 26.55 -35.52 -18.61
N ILE A 28 26.39 -34.20 -18.61
CA ILE A 28 25.30 -33.53 -17.91
C ILE A 28 24.02 -33.67 -18.74
N ASP A 29 23.00 -34.34 -18.20
CA ASP A 29 21.67 -34.38 -18.80
C ASP A 29 21.10 -32.95 -18.89
N PRO A 30 20.77 -32.43 -20.10
CA PRO A 30 20.15 -31.11 -20.25
C PRO A 30 18.81 -30.97 -19.51
N ALA A 31 18.11 -32.09 -19.26
CA ALA A 31 16.90 -32.12 -18.46
C ALA A 31 17.19 -32.21 -16.95
N GLY A 32 18.44 -32.43 -16.52
CA GLY A 32 18.86 -32.38 -15.12
C GLY A 32 18.61 -31.00 -14.49
N LEU A 33 18.40 -30.97 -13.16
CA LEU A 33 18.22 -29.71 -12.44
C LEU A 33 19.56 -28.95 -12.36
N ALA A 34 19.55 -27.70 -12.81
CA ALA A 34 20.68 -26.78 -12.66
C ALA A 34 20.65 -26.07 -11.30
N TYR A 35 19.47 -25.62 -10.86
CA TYR A 35 19.31 -24.95 -9.57
C TYR A 35 17.88 -25.01 -9.04
N VAL A 36 17.74 -24.75 -7.73
CA VAL A 36 16.47 -24.50 -7.06
C VAL A 36 16.57 -23.18 -6.30
N ILE A 37 15.74 -22.21 -6.65
CA ILE A 37 15.66 -20.92 -5.97
C ILE A 37 14.29 -20.80 -5.31
N PHE A 38 14.27 -20.44 -4.02
CA PHE A 38 13.05 -20.25 -3.26
C PHE A 38 12.51 -18.83 -3.42
N THR A 39 11.20 -18.72 -3.70
CA THR A 39 10.47 -17.47 -3.79
C THR A 39 9.37 -17.41 -2.72
N SER A 40 8.88 -16.21 -2.40
CA SER A 40 7.75 -16.03 -1.48
C SER A 40 6.49 -16.74 -2.00
N GLY A 41 5.76 -17.39 -1.09
CA GLY A 41 4.58 -18.21 -1.41
C GLY A 41 3.29 -17.56 -0.93
N SER A 42 2.19 -17.73 -1.68
CA SER A 42 0.89 -17.17 -1.31
C SER A 42 0.29 -17.77 -0.03
N THR A 43 0.80 -18.94 0.40
CA THR A 43 0.42 -19.63 1.64
C THR A 43 1.27 -19.24 2.85
N GLY A 44 2.28 -18.39 2.66
CA GLY A 44 3.21 -17.98 3.69
C GLY A 44 4.44 -18.87 3.89
N GLU A 45 4.57 -19.96 3.12
CA GLU A 45 5.80 -20.76 3.06
C GLU A 45 6.53 -20.52 1.73
N PRO A 46 7.86 -20.31 1.73
CA PRO A 46 8.63 -20.17 0.50
C PRO A 46 8.52 -21.42 -0.39
N LYS A 47 8.40 -21.22 -1.71
CA LYS A 47 8.30 -22.29 -2.71
C LYS A 47 9.57 -22.36 -3.57
N GLY A 48 10.17 -23.55 -3.67
CA GLY A 48 11.39 -23.77 -4.45
C GLY A 48 11.08 -24.02 -5.93
N VAL A 49 11.56 -23.15 -6.81
CA VAL A 49 11.41 -23.26 -8.26
C VAL A 49 12.53 -24.12 -8.84
N MET A 50 12.17 -25.22 -9.50
CA MET A 50 13.13 -26.17 -10.08
C MET A 50 13.46 -25.84 -11.53
N ILE A 51 14.68 -25.39 -11.80
CA ILE A 51 15.15 -25.02 -13.15
C ILE A 51 16.10 -26.08 -13.70
N GLU A 52 15.87 -26.47 -14.96
CA GLU A 52 16.70 -27.45 -15.69
C GLU A 52 17.86 -26.76 -16.40
N HIS A 53 18.95 -27.50 -16.68
CA HIS A 53 20.12 -26.97 -17.40
C HIS A 53 19.75 -26.33 -18.73
N ARG A 54 18.92 -27.00 -19.55
CA ARG A 54 18.47 -26.46 -20.84
C ARG A 54 17.72 -25.12 -20.73
N ALA A 55 16.93 -24.95 -19.66
CA ALA A 55 16.14 -23.75 -19.47
C ALA A 55 17.00 -22.56 -19.05
N ALA A 56 17.91 -22.78 -18.09
CA ALA A 56 18.90 -21.78 -17.70
C ALA A 56 19.81 -21.40 -18.88
N LEU A 57 20.32 -22.39 -19.61
CA LEU A 57 21.23 -22.18 -20.74
C LEU A 57 20.55 -21.42 -21.89
N ASN A 58 19.28 -21.71 -22.20
CA ASN A 58 18.55 -20.99 -23.24
C ASN A 58 18.49 -19.48 -22.95
N THR A 59 18.18 -19.08 -21.72
CA THR A 59 18.15 -17.66 -21.35
C THR A 59 19.56 -17.06 -21.37
N VAL A 60 20.54 -17.75 -20.78
CA VAL A 60 21.94 -17.26 -20.73
C VAL A 60 22.51 -17.06 -22.13
N ASP A 61 22.35 -18.04 -23.02
CA ASP A 61 22.83 -18.01 -24.41
C ASP A 61 22.20 -16.87 -25.21
N ASP A 62 20.88 -16.67 -25.11
CA ASP A 62 20.22 -15.59 -25.84
C ASP A 62 20.70 -14.23 -25.33
N VAL A 63 20.77 -14.00 -24.01
CA VAL A 63 21.21 -12.72 -23.46
C VAL A 63 22.68 -12.43 -23.82
N VAL A 64 23.57 -13.41 -23.68
CA VAL A 64 24.98 -13.30 -24.05
C VAL A 64 25.13 -12.95 -25.53
N THR A 65 24.45 -13.70 -26.41
CA THR A 65 24.54 -13.52 -27.86
C THR A 65 23.93 -12.18 -28.29
N ARG A 66 22.72 -11.88 -27.79
CA ARG A 66 21.93 -10.70 -28.17
C ARG A 66 22.62 -9.39 -27.82
N PHE A 67 23.32 -9.33 -26.68
CA PHE A 67 24.02 -8.12 -26.24
C PHE A 67 25.54 -8.20 -26.41
N GLY A 68 26.01 -9.21 -27.14
CA GLY A 68 27.39 -9.38 -27.56
C GLY A 68 28.36 -9.42 -26.40
N TRP A 69 28.11 -10.25 -25.38
CA TRP A 69 29.07 -10.48 -24.30
C TRP A 69 30.29 -11.22 -24.85
N GLY A 70 31.49 -10.90 -24.36
CA GLY A 70 32.73 -11.53 -24.78
C GLY A 70 33.81 -11.54 -23.71
N ALA A 71 34.93 -12.22 -23.96
CA ALA A 71 36.03 -12.38 -23.00
C ALA A 71 36.65 -11.06 -22.48
N GLY A 72 36.47 -9.95 -23.20
CA GLY A 72 36.90 -8.62 -22.75
C GLY A 72 35.99 -7.97 -21.72
N ASP A 73 34.82 -8.55 -21.43
CA ASP A 73 33.84 -7.97 -20.52
C ASP A 73 34.15 -8.21 -19.05
N ARG A 74 33.66 -7.28 -18.24
CA ARG A 74 33.75 -7.29 -16.79
C ARG A 74 32.38 -7.01 -16.21
N VAL A 75 31.76 -8.03 -15.62
CA VAL A 75 30.39 -7.96 -15.09
C VAL A 75 30.44 -7.63 -13.61
N PHE A 76 29.64 -6.65 -13.16
CA PHE A 76 29.53 -6.33 -11.75
C PHE A 76 28.51 -7.24 -11.05
N GLY A 77 29.01 -8.25 -10.33
CA GLY A 77 28.21 -9.30 -9.68
C GLY A 77 27.66 -8.88 -8.32
N LEU A 78 26.77 -7.90 -8.29
CA LEU A 78 26.13 -7.43 -7.06
C LEU A 78 24.96 -8.33 -6.61
N SER A 79 24.38 -9.10 -7.53
CA SER A 79 23.23 -9.97 -7.28
C SER A 79 23.56 -11.05 -6.24
N ARG A 80 22.67 -11.23 -5.25
CA ARG A 80 22.82 -12.31 -4.26
C ARG A 80 22.56 -13.66 -4.91
N ALA A 81 23.31 -14.70 -4.51
CA ALA A 81 23.16 -16.07 -5.03
C ALA A 81 21.75 -16.67 -4.90
N GLY A 82 20.94 -16.18 -3.95
CA GLY A 82 19.54 -16.59 -3.79
C GLY A 82 18.56 -15.87 -4.72
N PHE A 83 19.03 -15.02 -5.62
CA PHE A 83 18.23 -14.30 -6.60
C PHE A 83 18.67 -14.72 -8.00
N ASP A 84 17.71 -15.02 -8.88
CA ASP A 84 17.98 -15.62 -10.18
C ASP A 84 18.82 -14.73 -11.12
N LEU A 85 18.86 -13.41 -10.91
CA LEU A 85 19.80 -12.53 -11.62
C LEU A 85 21.27 -12.95 -11.46
N SER A 86 21.66 -13.52 -10.31
CA SER A 86 23.04 -14.00 -10.13
C SER A 86 23.39 -15.15 -11.06
N VAL A 87 22.40 -15.89 -11.57
CA VAL A 87 22.64 -16.96 -12.55
C VAL A 87 23.17 -16.35 -13.84
N GLN A 88 22.61 -15.23 -14.32
CA GLN A 88 23.19 -14.54 -15.48
C GLN A 88 24.58 -13.97 -15.17
N ASP A 89 24.74 -13.32 -14.02
CA ASP A 89 26.01 -12.70 -13.65
C ASP A 89 27.15 -13.75 -13.59
N VAL A 90 26.88 -14.94 -13.06
CA VAL A 90 27.88 -16.01 -12.98
C VAL A 90 28.03 -16.73 -14.31
N PHE A 91 26.96 -17.32 -14.83
CA PHE A 91 27.06 -18.24 -15.96
C PHE A 91 27.15 -17.51 -17.30
N GLY A 92 26.58 -16.32 -17.45
CA GLY A 92 26.78 -15.49 -18.63
C GLY A 92 28.23 -15.02 -18.77
N THR A 93 28.88 -14.70 -17.65
CA THR A 93 30.30 -14.35 -17.62
C THR A 93 31.19 -15.55 -17.95
N LEU A 94 30.95 -16.69 -17.29
CA LEU A 94 31.74 -17.90 -17.50
C LEU A 94 31.58 -18.49 -18.91
N ALA A 95 30.40 -18.35 -19.53
CA ALA A 95 30.13 -18.84 -20.88
C ALA A 95 31.00 -18.21 -21.97
N VAL A 96 31.51 -17.00 -21.75
CA VAL A 96 32.30 -16.24 -22.75
C VAL A 96 33.74 -15.95 -22.31
N GLY A 97 34.15 -16.46 -21.15
CA GLY A 97 35.48 -16.18 -20.59
C GLY A 97 35.66 -14.73 -20.10
N ALA A 98 34.57 -14.05 -19.73
CA ALA A 98 34.60 -12.72 -19.13
C ALA A 98 35.01 -12.77 -17.64
N ALA A 99 35.21 -11.60 -17.02
CA ALA A 99 35.51 -11.51 -15.59
C ALA A 99 34.29 -11.11 -14.76
N LEU A 100 34.11 -11.72 -13.58
CA LEU A 100 33.09 -11.34 -12.59
C LEU A 100 33.72 -10.51 -11.48
N VAL A 101 33.29 -9.26 -11.35
CA VAL A 101 33.75 -8.31 -10.32
C VAL A 101 32.77 -8.34 -9.15
N LEU A 102 33.20 -8.90 -8.02
CA LEU A 102 32.38 -9.01 -6.80
C LEU A 102 32.68 -7.84 -5.84
N PRO A 103 31.67 -7.09 -5.39
CA PRO A 103 31.85 -6.10 -4.34
C PRO A 103 32.08 -6.76 -2.98
N ALA A 104 32.73 -6.03 -2.07
CA ALA A 104 32.89 -6.48 -0.69
C ALA A 104 31.52 -6.70 0.00
N PRO A 105 31.36 -7.72 0.88
CA PRO A 105 30.05 -8.04 1.48
C PRO A 105 29.41 -6.89 2.27
N ASP A 106 30.20 -5.97 2.83
CA ASP A 106 29.73 -4.78 3.56
C ASP A 106 29.38 -3.60 2.64
N ALA A 107 29.69 -3.70 1.34
CA ALA A 107 29.43 -2.68 0.32
C ALA A 107 28.14 -2.93 -0.49
N LEU A 108 27.28 -3.89 -0.09
CA LEU A 108 26.11 -4.30 -0.88
C LEU A 108 25.02 -3.23 -1.06
N ARG A 109 25.13 -2.05 -0.41
CA ARG A 109 24.24 -0.88 -0.57
C ARG A 109 25.00 0.44 -0.47
N ASP A 110 26.24 0.50 -0.97
CA ASP A 110 27.08 1.69 -0.92
C ASP A 110 27.45 2.16 -2.35
N PRO A 111 26.73 3.15 -2.89
CA PRO A 111 26.97 3.64 -4.25
C PRO A 111 28.33 4.32 -4.42
N ALA A 112 28.96 4.82 -3.35
CA ALA A 112 30.30 5.40 -3.42
C ALA A 112 31.35 4.32 -3.71
N ARG A 113 31.24 3.19 -3.01
CA ARG A 113 32.11 2.04 -3.22
C ARG A 113 31.88 1.39 -4.58
N TRP A 114 30.63 1.32 -5.04
CA TRP A 114 30.33 0.80 -6.37
C TRP A 114 30.95 1.64 -7.47
N ALA A 115 30.78 2.97 -7.42
CA ALA A 115 31.37 3.87 -8.41
C ALA A 115 32.90 3.71 -8.46
N ALA A 116 33.56 3.74 -7.29
CA ALA A 116 35.01 3.55 -7.21
C ALA A 116 35.45 2.17 -7.74
N GLN A 117 34.69 1.10 -7.48
CA GLN A 117 35.03 -0.23 -7.96
C GLN A 117 34.79 -0.39 -9.46
N VAL A 118 33.70 0.16 -9.99
CA VAL A 118 33.40 0.19 -11.42
C VAL A 118 34.54 0.86 -12.19
N GLU A 119 35.00 2.02 -11.73
CA GLU A 119 36.13 2.74 -12.31
C GLU A 119 37.44 1.96 -12.16
N ALA A 120 37.77 1.49 -10.95
CA ALA A 120 39.06 0.84 -10.67
C ALA A 120 39.22 -0.50 -11.40
N THR A 121 38.13 -1.24 -11.61
CA THR A 121 38.17 -2.56 -12.23
C THR A 121 37.78 -2.55 -13.70
N GLY A 122 37.29 -1.42 -14.22
CA GLY A 122 36.86 -1.27 -15.61
C GLY A 122 35.61 -2.08 -15.95
N VAL A 123 34.61 -2.12 -15.06
CA VAL A 123 33.34 -2.83 -15.30
C VAL A 123 32.72 -2.35 -16.61
N THR A 124 32.31 -3.29 -17.46
CA THR A 124 31.67 -3.03 -18.76
C THR A 124 30.18 -3.34 -18.76
N ILE A 125 29.73 -4.28 -17.92
CA ILE A 125 28.34 -4.72 -17.86
C ILE A 125 27.83 -4.66 -16.42
N TRP A 126 26.64 -4.10 -16.23
CA TRP A 126 25.95 -4.19 -14.95
C TRP A 126 24.48 -4.60 -15.13
N ASN A 127 24.18 -5.81 -14.65
CA ASN A 127 22.84 -6.33 -14.48
C ASN A 127 22.33 -6.04 -13.07
N THR A 128 21.21 -5.32 -12.94
CA THR A 128 20.72 -4.86 -11.64
C THR A 128 19.24 -4.49 -11.67
N VAL A 129 18.71 -4.19 -10.49
CA VAL A 129 17.36 -3.65 -10.32
C VAL A 129 17.39 -2.12 -10.42
N PRO A 130 16.32 -1.48 -10.94
CA PRO A 130 16.29 -0.04 -11.18
C PRO A 130 16.68 0.81 -9.97
N THR A 131 16.25 0.41 -8.76
CA THR A 131 16.57 1.13 -7.52
C THR A 131 18.06 1.20 -7.21
N LEU A 132 18.82 0.13 -7.46
CA LEU A 132 20.26 0.13 -7.18
C LEU A 132 21.02 0.93 -8.24
N MET A 133 20.60 0.88 -9.50
CA MET A 133 21.14 1.74 -10.55
C MET A 133 20.86 3.22 -10.24
N ASP A 134 19.64 3.54 -9.82
CA ASP A 134 19.27 4.91 -9.46
C ASP A 134 20.10 5.45 -8.29
N MET A 135 20.42 4.62 -7.29
CA MET A 135 21.33 4.98 -6.20
C MET A 135 22.73 5.33 -6.71
N LEU A 136 23.28 4.52 -7.63
CA LEU A 136 24.58 4.79 -8.24
C LEU A 136 24.56 6.08 -9.05
N VAL A 137 23.57 6.23 -9.94
CA VAL A 137 23.43 7.38 -10.85
C VAL A 137 23.30 8.67 -10.05
N THR A 138 22.43 8.69 -9.04
CA THR A 138 22.25 9.85 -8.15
C THR A 138 23.55 10.22 -7.43
N HIS A 139 24.31 9.22 -6.98
CA HIS A 139 25.60 9.46 -6.33
C HIS A 139 26.64 10.05 -7.31
N ALA A 140 26.74 9.50 -8.52
CA ALA A 140 27.69 9.93 -9.53
C ALA A 140 27.37 11.34 -10.07
N GLU A 141 26.08 11.64 -10.31
CA GLU A 141 25.61 12.98 -10.70
C GLU A 141 26.01 14.04 -9.66
N ALA A 142 25.79 13.78 -8.38
CA ALA A 142 26.14 14.70 -7.30
C ALA A 142 27.65 15.00 -7.20
N ARG A 143 28.50 14.15 -7.75
CA ARG A 143 29.96 14.31 -7.78
C ARG A 143 30.53 14.75 -9.14
N GLY A 144 29.68 14.88 -10.16
CA GLY A 144 30.13 15.09 -11.54
C GLY A 144 30.97 13.92 -12.08
N GLY A 145 30.76 12.71 -11.55
CA GLY A 145 31.48 11.50 -11.96
C GLY A 145 31.03 10.99 -13.33
N ARG A 146 31.78 10.04 -13.90
CA ARG A 146 31.46 9.39 -15.18
C ARG A 146 31.67 7.89 -15.05
N LEU A 147 30.87 7.10 -15.76
CA LEU A 147 30.96 5.64 -15.77
C LEU A 147 31.29 5.15 -17.18
N ASP A 148 32.33 5.73 -17.79
CA ASP A 148 32.61 5.60 -19.22
C ASP A 148 32.94 4.17 -19.66
N THR A 149 33.35 3.28 -18.75
CA THR A 149 33.65 1.87 -19.06
C THR A 149 32.40 1.03 -19.28
N LEU A 150 31.25 1.45 -18.73
CA LEU A 150 29.99 0.75 -18.93
C LEU A 150 29.56 0.84 -20.40
N ARG A 151 29.37 -0.33 -21.02
CA ARG A 151 28.80 -0.49 -22.36
C ARG A 151 27.39 -1.08 -22.34
N LEU A 152 26.99 -1.72 -21.25
CA LEU A 152 25.68 -2.36 -21.12
C LEU A 152 25.15 -2.25 -19.69
N VAL A 153 23.95 -1.72 -19.56
CA VAL A 153 23.18 -1.67 -18.31
C VAL A 153 21.87 -2.42 -18.53
N MET A 154 21.68 -3.49 -17.76
CA MET A 154 20.49 -4.34 -17.83
C MET A 154 19.65 -4.10 -16.57
N LEU A 155 18.42 -3.63 -16.78
CA LEU A 155 17.48 -3.27 -15.72
C LEU A 155 16.33 -4.26 -15.69
N SER A 156 16.12 -4.91 -14.55
CA SER A 156 15.03 -5.87 -14.39
C SER A 156 14.56 -6.02 -12.94
N GLY A 157 13.57 -6.87 -12.70
CA GLY A 157 13.12 -7.21 -11.34
C GLY A 157 12.18 -6.18 -10.68
N ASP A 158 12.13 -4.93 -11.15
CA ASP A 158 11.18 -3.91 -10.70
C ASP A 158 10.78 -2.94 -11.83
N TRP A 159 9.88 -2.01 -11.52
CA TRP A 159 9.51 -0.92 -12.42
C TRP A 159 10.73 -0.05 -12.76
N ILE A 160 10.90 0.26 -14.05
CA ILE A 160 11.96 1.17 -14.53
C ILE A 160 11.37 2.58 -14.66
N PRO A 161 11.84 3.57 -13.87
CA PRO A 161 11.44 4.96 -14.07
C PRO A 161 11.84 5.44 -15.46
N THR A 162 10.96 6.15 -16.15
CA THR A 162 11.21 6.65 -17.51
C THR A 162 12.37 7.65 -17.56
N THR A 163 12.70 8.28 -16.43
CA THR A 163 13.84 9.20 -16.29
C THR A 163 15.19 8.49 -16.14
N LEU A 164 15.21 7.22 -15.71
CA LEU A 164 16.44 6.53 -15.36
C LEU A 164 17.34 6.23 -16.58
N PRO A 165 16.83 5.75 -17.74
CA PRO A 165 17.67 5.46 -18.90
C PRO A 165 18.49 6.66 -19.38
N ASP A 166 17.89 7.86 -19.45
CA ASP A 166 18.58 9.07 -19.91
C ASP A 166 19.66 9.51 -18.91
N ARG A 167 19.39 9.39 -17.61
CA ARG A 167 20.39 9.67 -16.57
C ARG A 167 21.57 8.69 -16.62
N VAL A 168 21.30 7.40 -16.88
CA VAL A 168 22.36 6.41 -17.11
C VAL A 168 23.20 6.80 -18.33
N ARG A 169 22.59 7.16 -19.46
CA ARG A 169 23.31 7.58 -20.68
C ARG A 169 24.12 8.87 -20.48
N ALA A 170 23.64 9.80 -19.65
CA ALA A 170 24.39 11.01 -19.34
C ALA A 170 25.73 10.72 -18.64
N LEU A 171 25.76 9.71 -17.76
CA LEU A 171 26.96 9.27 -17.04
C LEU A 171 27.81 8.26 -17.81
N ALA A 172 27.18 7.41 -18.63
CA ALA A 172 27.81 6.37 -19.44
C ALA A 172 27.30 6.47 -20.90
N PRO A 173 27.83 7.40 -21.72
CA PRO A 173 27.30 7.65 -23.07
C PRO A 173 27.43 6.48 -24.04
N ARG A 174 28.30 5.50 -23.73
CA ARG A 174 28.50 4.29 -24.51
C ARG A 174 27.61 3.13 -24.05
N ALA A 175 26.87 3.29 -22.96
CA ALA A 175 26.05 2.24 -22.40
C ALA A 175 24.74 2.08 -23.19
N ALA A 176 24.52 0.89 -23.74
CA ALA A 176 23.19 0.43 -24.08
C ALA A 176 22.40 0.20 -22.78
N VAL A 177 21.18 0.72 -22.69
CA VAL A 177 20.28 0.49 -21.55
C VAL A 177 19.17 -0.44 -22.01
N VAL A 178 18.99 -1.56 -21.31
CA VAL A 178 18.03 -2.60 -21.71
C VAL A 178 17.10 -2.90 -20.54
N SER A 179 15.80 -2.95 -20.83
CA SER A 179 14.78 -3.49 -19.94
C SER A 179 14.67 -5.00 -20.14
N LEU A 180 14.70 -5.77 -19.07
CA LEU A 180 14.43 -7.21 -19.10
C LEU A 180 13.34 -7.58 -18.10
N GLY A 181 12.63 -8.66 -18.42
CA GLY A 181 11.50 -9.12 -17.65
C GLY A 181 11.35 -10.62 -17.66
N GLY A 182 10.79 -11.16 -16.59
CA GLY A 182 10.42 -12.55 -16.49
C GLY A 182 10.01 -12.89 -15.08
N ALA A 183 10.00 -14.19 -14.81
CA ALA A 183 9.75 -14.77 -13.51
C ALA A 183 10.79 -15.86 -13.25
N THR A 184 11.04 -16.16 -11.97
CA THR A 184 11.92 -17.26 -11.58
C THR A 184 11.45 -18.58 -12.18
N GLU A 185 10.13 -18.75 -12.33
CA GLU A 185 9.47 -19.89 -13.00
C GLU A 185 9.75 -20.01 -14.52
N ALA A 186 10.43 -19.04 -15.11
CA ALA A 186 10.78 -19.01 -16.53
C ALA A 186 12.27 -18.69 -16.78
N ALA A 187 13.14 -19.15 -15.87
CA ALA A 187 14.59 -19.04 -15.97
C ALA A 187 15.08 -17.60 -16.20
N ILE A 188 14.99 -16.78 -15.14
CA ILE A 188 15.48 -15.39 -15.05
C ILE A 188 14.62 -14.40 -15.86
N TRP A 189 14.66 -14.49 -17.19
CA TRP A 189 13.96 -13.58 -18.10
C TRP A 189 13.34 -14.33 -19.27
N SER A 190 12.26 -13.74 -19.78
CA SER A 190 11.52 -14.23 -20.95
C SER A 190 11.26 -13.13 -21.97
N ILE A 191 11.49 -11.87 -21.62
CA ILE A 191 11.23 -10.71 -22.48
C ILE A 191 12.35 -9.66 -22.32
N ALA A 192 12.67 -8.95 -23.41
CA ALA A 192 13.62 -7.85 -23.40
C ALA A 192 13.20 -6.70 -24.32
N HIS A 193 13.53 -5.47 -23.93
CA HIS A 193 13.36 -4.24 -24.70
C HIS A 193 14.65 -3.40 -24.63
N PRO A 194 15.43 -3.30 -25.73
CA PRO A 194 16.49 -2.31 -25.85
C PRO A 194 15.89 -0.91 -25.82
N ILE A 195 16.28 -0.10 -24.83
CA ILE A 195 15.78 1.27 -24.68
C ILE A 195 16.70 2.15 -25.53
N GLU A 196 16.28 2.50 -26.74
CA GLU A 196 17.02 3.45 -27.60
C GLU A 196 16.68 4.90 -27.24
N ARG A 197 15.40 5.16 -27.01
CA ARG A 197 14.84 6.44 -26.58
C ARG A 197 13.71 6.21 -25.60
N VAL A 198 13.39 7.24 -24.82
CA VAL A 198 12.19 7.27 -23.99
C VAL A 198 11.29 8.34 -24.56
N GLU A 199 10.10 7.95 -25.03
CA GLU A 199 9.17 8.93 -25.59
C GLU A 199 8.48 9.73 -24.47
N PRO A 200 8.22 11.03 -24.66
CA PRO A 200 7.57 11.86 -23.64
C PRO A 200 6.20 11.34 -23.18
N GLU A 201 5.45 10.69 -24.07
CA GLU A 201 4.14 10.09 -23.78
C GLU A 201 4.22 8.73 -23.08
N TRP A 202 5.41 8.13 -22.97
CA TRP A 202 5.57 6.86 -22.28
C TRP A 202 5.34 7.05 -20.80
N THR A 203 4.31 6.35 -20.31
CA THR A 203 4.04 6.29 -18.88
C THR A 203 4.82 5.17 -18.19
N SER A 204 5.48 4.31 -18.98
CA SER A 204 6.25 3.13 -18.58
C SER A 204 7.27 2.78 -19.66
N ILE A 205 8.39 2.15 -19.27
CA ILE A 205 9.27 1.52 -20.26
C ILE A 205 8.57 0.26 -20.80
N PRO A 206 8.48 0.06 -22.13
CA PRO A 206 7.92 -1.16 -22.70
C PRO A 206 8.62 -2.40 -22.16
N TYR A 207 7.84 -3.47 -22.00
CA TYR A 207 8.36 -4.73 -21.51
C TYR A 207 9.17 -5.46 -22.58
N GLY A 208 8.75 -5.30 -23.85
CA GLY A 208 9.51 -5.70 -25.02
C GLY A 208 8.99 -6.92 -25.74
N ARG A 209 9.93 -7.74 -26.25
CA ARG A 209 9.66 -8.92 -27.07
C ARG A 209 10.29 -10.18 -26.48
N PRO A 210 9.70 -11.37 -26.74
CA PRO A 210 10.19 -12.62 -26.17
C PRO A 210 11.67 -12.90 -26.48
N LEU A 211 12.32 -13.57 -25.53
CA LEU A 211 13.64 -14.18 -25.73
C LEU A 211 13.57 -15.38 -26.68
N ARG A 212 14.73 -15.82 -27.18
CA ARG A 212 14.85 -16.96 -28.09
C ARG A 212 14.25 -18.22 -27.44
N ASN A 213 13.53 -19.00 -28.25
CA ASN A 213 12.81 -20.22 -27.87
C ASN A 213 11.78 -20.04 -26.72
N GLN A 214 11.45 -18.80 -26.38
CA GLN A 214 10.38 -18.45 -25.44
C GLN A 214 9.27 -17.70 -26.18
N ARG A 215 8.06 -17.77 -25.64
CA ARG A 215 6.88 -17.07 -26.17
C ARG A 215 6.15 -16.39 -25.03
N LEU A 216 5.62 -15.20 -25.30
CA LEU A 216 4.73 -14.50 -24.39
C LEU A 216 3.37 -14.29 -25.04
N TYR A 217 2.33 -14.61 -24.29
CA TYR A 217 0.95 -14.45 -24.70
C TYR A 217 0.24 -13.47 -23.78
N VAL A 218 -0.58 -12.58 -24.36
CA VAL A 218 -1.58 -11.82 -23.61
C VAL A 218 -2.93 -12.48 -23.86
N LEU A 219 -3.49 -13.13 -22.84
CA LEU A 219 -4.68 -13.96 -22.94
C LEU A 219 -5.84 -13.43 -22.08
N ASP A 220 -7.08 -13.75 -22.48
CA ASP A 220 -8.27 -13.63 -21.61
C ASP A 220 -8.49 -14.89 -20.73
N ASP A 221 -9.55 -14.87 -19.94
CA ASP A 221 -9.96 -15.97 -19.06
C ASP A 221 -10.30 -17.27 -19.81
N ALA A 222 -10.60 -17.19 -21.12
CA ALA A 222 -10.83 -18.34 -21.98
C ALA A 222 -9.55 -18.83 -22.67
N LEU A 223 -8.38 -18.29 -22.28
CA LEU A 223 -7.07 -18.53 -22.89
C LEU A 223 -7.06 -18.21 -24.39
N ALA A 224 -7.83 -17.21 -24.83
CA ALA A 224 -7.77 -16.68 -26.18
C ALA A 224 -6.86 -15.45 -26.25
N LEU A 225 -6.16 -15.29 -27.38
CA LEU A 225 -5.31 -14.12 -27.63
C LEU A 225 -6.13 -12.82 -27.60
N ARG A 226 -5.61 -11.82 -26.88
CA ARG A 226 -6.15 -10.47 -26.91
C ARG A 226 -5.67 -9.72 -28.15
N PRO A 227 -6.51 -8.88 -28.77
CA PRO A 227 -6.07 -7.97 -29.83
C PRO A 227 -5.15 -6.87 -29.27
N ASP A 228 -4.49 -6.13 -30.16
CA ASP A 228 -3.64 -5.01 -29.80
C ASP A 228 -4.38 -4.01 -28.88
N HIS A 229 -3.64 -3.49 -27.90
CA HIS A 229 -4.10 -2.58 -26.84
C HIS A 229 -5.15 -3.13 -25.86
N ALA A 230 -5.70 -4.32 -26.08
CA ALA A 230 -6.61 -4.94 -25.13
C ALA A 230 -5.82 -5.56 -23.97
N VAL A 231 -6.24 -5.24 -22.74
CA VAL A 231 -5.65 -5.81 -21.53
C VAL A 231 -5.99 -7.29 -21.43
N GLY A 232 -5.03 -8.07 -20.97
CA GLY A 232 -5.17 -9.47 -20.57
C GLY A 232 -4.04 -9.89 -19.62
N GLU A 233 -4.05 -11.15 -19.22
CA GLU A 233 -3.00 -11.74 -18.38
C GLU A 233 -1.84 -12.25 -19.26
N ILE A 234 -0.61 -12.06 -18.78
CA ILE A 234 0.61 -12.50 -19.46
C ILE A 234 0.87 -13.97 -19.11
N TYR A 235 1.14 -14.78 -20.13
CA TYR A 235 1.56 -16.17 -20.01
C TYR A 235 2.91 -16.36 -20.70
N ILE A 236 3.76 -17.20 -20.12
CA ILE A 236 5.08 -17.54 -20.68
C ILE A 236 5.05 -18.99 -21.18
N ALA A 237 5.65 -19.26 -22.33
CA ALA A 237 5.82 -20.60 -22.86
C ALA A 237 7.23 -20.81 -23.44
N GLY A 238 7.57 -22.05 -23.75
CA GLY A 238 8.83 -22.42 -24.40
C GLY A 238 9.92 -22.88 -23.43
N ASP A 239 11.17 -22.80 -23.89
CA ASP A 239 12.30 -23.52 -23.28
C ASP A 239 12.81 -22.91 -21.98
N GLY A 240 12.37 -21.71 -21.60
CA GLY A 240 12.70 -21.09 -20.32
C GLY A 240 11.91 -21.64 -19.13
N LEU A 241 10.84 -22.42 -19.37
CA LEU A 241 9.94 -22.81 -18.29
C LEU A 241 10.58 -23.77 -17.27
N ALA A 242 10.35 -23.49 -15.99
CA ALA A 242 10.71 -24.37 -14.89
C ALA A 242 9.97 -25.72 -14.98
N ARG A 243 10.59 -26.76 -14.41
CA ARG A 243 9.93 -28.05 -14.20
C ARG A 243 8.69 -27.92 -13.33
N GLY A 244 8.75 -27.03 -12.32
CA GLY A 244 7.68 -26.77 -11.39
C GLY A 244 8.21 -26.40 -10.02
N TYR A 245 7.39 -26.60 -8.99
CA TYR A 245 7.75 -26.33 -7.59
C TYR A 245 8.11 -27.63 -6.85
N ILE A 246 9.22 -27.61 -6.11
CA ILE A 246 9.71 -28.80 -5.38
C ILE A 246 8.71 -29.21 -4.30
N GLY A 247 8.24 -30.47 -4.35
CA GLY A 247 7.30 -31.01 -3.37
C GLY A 247 5.92 -30.34 -3.35
N ARG A 248 5.52 -29.64 -4.44
CA ARG A 248 4.24 -28.91 -4.56
C ARG A 248 3.55 -29.18 -5.91
N PRO A 249 3.06 -30.41 -6.15
CA PRO A 249 2.45 -30.78 -7.43
C PRO A 249 1.16 -29.99 -7.73
N ASP A 250 0.32 -29.72 -6.73
CA ASP A 250 -0.94 -29.00 -6.93
C ASP A 250 -0.72 -27.54 -7.34
N GLU A 251 0.20 -26.84 -6.66
CA GLU A 251 0.60 -25.48 -7.06
C GLU A 251 1.27 -25.47 -8.44
N THR A 252 2.03 -26.52 -8.76
CA THR A 252 2.64 -26.68 -10.08
C THR A 252 1.55 -26.81 -11.15
N ALA A 253 0.55 -27.67 -10.95
CA ALA A 253 -0.53 -27.84 -11.90
C ALA A 253 -1.40 -26.57 -12.05
N ALA A 254 -1.56 -25.79 -10.98
CA ALA A 254 -2.32 -24.54 -11.00
C ALA A 254 -1.62 -23.41 -11.76
N ARG A 255 -0.28 -23.39 -11.79
CA ARG A 255 0.51 -22.32 -12.43
C ARG A 255 1.12 -22.73 -13.77
N PHE A 256 1.42 -24.00 -13.96
CA PHE A 256 1.97 -24.55 -15.21
C PHE A 256 0.91 -25.39 -15.91
N ILE A 257 0.08 -24.72 -16.69
CA ILE A 257 -1.09 -25.30 -17.36
C ILE A 257 -0.77 -25.75 -18.79
N ALA A 258 -1.62 -26.58 -19.37
CA ALA A 258 -1.60 -26.87 -20.81
C ALA A 258 -2.63 -25.98 -21.52
N HIS A 259 -2.21 -25.28 -22.58
CA HIS A 259 -3.12 -24.49 -23.39
C HIS A 259 -4.15 -25.40 -24.06
N PRO A 260 -5.47 -25.15 -23.90
CA PRO A 260 -6.51 -26.13 -24.21
C PRO A 260 -6.62 -26.50 -25.68
N ARG A 261 -6.16 -25.63 -26.59
CA ARG A 261 -6.23 -25.89 -28.05
C ARG A 261 -4.93 -26.41 -28.65
N THR A 262 -3.79 -26.06 -28.06
CA THR A 262 -2.46 -26.36 -28.65
C THR A 262 -1.71 -27.42 -27.85
N GLY A 263 -2.13 -27.71 -26.62
CA GLY A 263 -1.41 -28.58 -25.68
C GLY A 263 -0.11 -27.97 -25.15
N GLU A 264 0.22 -26.74 -25.55
CA GLU A 264 1.47 -26.09 -25.16
C GLU A 264 1.48 -25.81 -23.67
N ARG A 265 2.61 -26.09 -23.01
CA ARG A 265 2.78 -25.79 -21.59
C ARG A 265 3.00 -24.29 -21.40
N LEU A 266 2.15 -23.68 -20.56
CA LEU A 266 2.16 -22.27 -20.22
C LEU A 266 2.41 -22.08 -18.73
N TYR A 267 3.22 -21.09 -18.37
CA TYR A 267 3.28 -20.55 -17.02
C TYR A 267 2.40 -19.31 -16.91
N ARG A 268 1.46 -19.34 -15.96
CA ARG A 268 0.55 -18.25 -15.62
C ARG A 268 1.23 -17.27 -14.66
N THR A 269 1.62 -16.09 -15.13
CA THR A 269 2.49 -15.19 -14.35
C THR A 269 1.74 -14.42 -13.26
N GLY A 270 0.44 -14.20 -13.43
CA GLY A 270 -0.35 -13.24 -12.61
C GLY A 270 -0.15 -11.77 -13.01
N ASP A 271 0.64 -11.51 -14.06
CA ASP A 271 0.91 -10.16 -14.55
C ASP A 271 -0.12 -9.73 -15.61
N LEU A 272 -0.54 -8.47 -15.59
CA LEU A 272 -1.38 -7.86 -16.62
C LEU A 272 -0.52 -7.16 -17.67
N GLY A 273 -0.94 -7.27 -18.93
CA GLY A 273 -0.30 -6.58 -20.04
C GLY A 273 -1.19 -6.42 -21.24
N ARG A 274 -0.63 -5.82 -22.28
CA ARG A 274 -1.26 -5.68 -23.61
C ARG A 274 -0.19 -5.58 -24.70
N TYR A 275 -0.53 -5.99 -25.91
CA TYR A 275 0.30 -5.74 -27.09
C TYR A 275 0.20 -4.26 -27.50
N ARG A 276 1.32 -3.68 -27.93
CA ARG A 276 1.39 -2.43 -28.69
C ARG A 276 1.34 -2.75 -30.18
N VAL A 277 0.97 -1.79 -31.02
CA VAL A 277 0.92 -1.94 -32.49
C VAL A 277 2.24 -2.47 -33.07
N GLU A 278 3.35 -2.12 -32.45
CA GLU A 278 4.70 -2.53 -32.87
C GLU A 278 5.09 -3.95 -32.40
N GLY A 279 4.18 -4.68 -31.74
CA GLY A 279 4.37 -6.04 -31.24
C GLY A 279 5.05 -6.14 -29.88
N ASP A 280 5.48 -5.02 -29.30
CA ASP A 280 6.02 -4.97 -27.93
C ASP A 280 4.91 -5.13 -26.89
N ILE A 281 5.20 -5.82 -25.80
CA ILE A 281 4.27 -5.95 -24.68
C ILE A 281 4.47 -4.76 -23.73
N GLU A 282 3.36 -4.17 -23.28
CA GLU A 282 3.32 -3.23 -22.16
C GLU A 282 2.88 -3.96 -20.89
N PHE A 283 3.65 -3.81 -19.81
CA PHE A 283 3.31 -4.33 -18.48
C PHE A 283 2.44 -3.32 -17.72
N LEU A 284 1.32 -3.79 -17.18
CA LEU A 284 0.28 -2.96 -16.55
C LEU A 284 0.11 -3.19 -15.04
N GLY A 285 0.82 -4.18 -14.48
CA GLY A 285 0.74 -4.53 -13.05
C GLY A 285 0.44 -6.00 -12.85
N ARG A 286 -0.13 -6.35 -11.68
CA ARG A 286 -0.49 -7.72 -11.31
C ARG A 286 -1.98 -7.83 -11.00
N VAL A 287 -2.53 -9.01 -11.22
CA VAL A 287 -3.92 -9.37 -10.84
C VAL A 287 -4.01 -9.70 -9.35
N ASP A 288 -2.93 -10.24 -8.78
CA ASP A 288 -2.87 -10.66 -7.37
C ASP A 288 -2.25 -9.59 -6.45
N PHE A 289 -2.21 -9.88 -5.14
CA PHE A 289 -1.66 -9.00 -4.10
C PHE A 289 -0.12 -8.99 -4.05
N GLN A 290 0.55 -9.62 -5.01
CA GLN A 290 1.99 -9.69 -5.01
C GLN A 290 2.60 -8.36 -5.44
N VAL A 291 3.65 -7.93 -4.74
CA VAL A 291 4.33 -6.66 -5.00
C VAL A 291 5.82 -6.86 -5.23
N LYS A 292 6.43 -5.91 -5.96
CA LYS A 292 7.89 -5.81 -6.11
C LYS A 292 8.39 -4.69 -5.21
N ILE A 293 9.25 -5.01 -4.24
CA ILE A 293 9.84 -4.06 -3.28
C ILE A 293 11.36 -4.09 -3.43
N GLY A 294 11.91 -3.07 -4.09
CA GLY A 294 13.35 -2.96 -4.30
C GLY A 294 13.93 -4.15 -5.08
N GLY A 295 13.18 -4.62 -6.08
CA GLY A 295 13.53 -5.78 -6.89
C GLY A 295 13.20 -7.15 -6.28
N HIS A 296 12.71 -7.22 -5.04
CA HIS A 296 12.27 -8.48 -4.45
C HIS A 296 10.79 -8.74 -4.70
N ARG A 297 10.46 -9.97 -5.10
CA ARG A 297 9.10 -10.47 -5.23
C ARG A 297 8.56 -10.81 -3.84
N VAL A 298 7.55 -10.07 -3.38
CA VAL A 298 6.99 -10.18 -2.03
C VAL A 298 5.49 -10.48 -2.12
N GLU A 299 5.09 -11.61 -1.53
CA GLU A 299 3.69 -11.94 -1.27
C GLU A 299 3.25 -11.26 0.03
N LEU A 300 2.31 -10.32 -0.04
CA LEU A 300 1.83 -9.61 1.16
C LEU A 300 1.18 -10.57 2.17
N GLY A 301 0.47 -11.58 1.66
CA GLY A 301 -0.14 -12.64 2.46
C GLY A 301 0.83 -13.46 3.31
N GLU A 302 2.09 -13.60 2.87
CA GLU A 302 3.13 -14.29 3.68
C GLU A 302 3.46 -13.50 4.95
N ILE A 303 3.54 -12.18 4.82
CA ILE A 303 3.82 -11.29 5.94
C ILE A 303 2.59 -11.22 6.88
N GLU A 304 1.38 -11.20 6.31
CA GLU A 304 0.12 -11.27 7.05
C GLU A 304 0.02 -12.58 7.84
N ALA A 305 0.31 -13.73 7.23
CA ALA A 305 0.33 -15.02 7.89
C ALA A 305 1.38 -15.08 9.02
N ALA A 306 2.59 -14.56 8.76
CA ALA A 306 3.64 -14.49 9.77
C ALA A 306 3.25 -13.62 10.99
N LEU A 307 2.52 -12.52 10.74
CA LEU A 307 1.93 -11.65 11.75
C LEU A 307 0.80 -12.34 12.52
N LEU A 308 -0.13 -13.00 11.82
CA LEU A 308 -1.24 -13.76 12.42
C LEU A 308 -0.78 -14.94 13.28
N ALA A 309 0.37 -15.53 12.95
CA ALA A 309 0.99 -16.57 13.77
C ALA A 309 1.56 -16.04 15.11
N ARG A 310 1.55 -14.72 15.36
CA ARG A 310 2.05 -14.14 16.61
C ARG A 310 0.95 -14.11 17.68
N PRO A 311 1.24 -14.52 18.92
CA PRO A 311 0.27 -14.44 20.02
C PRO A 311 -0.28 -13.03 20.21
N GLY A 312 -1.59 -12.92 20.30
CA GLY A 312 -2.29 -11.65 20.52
C GLY A 312 -2.60 -10.85 19.25
N VAL A 313 -2.21 -11.31 18.06
CA VAL A 313 -2.63 -10.72 16.77
C VAL A 313 -3.88 -11.43 16.27
N GLU A 314 -5.00 -10.71 16.16
CA GLU A 314 -6.26 -11.25 15.62
C GLU A 314 -6.37 -11.06 14.11
N ARG A 315 -5.99 -9.87 13.61
CA ARG A 315 -6.04 -9.52 12.19
C ARG A 315 -4.76 -8.81 11.81
N ALA A 316 -4.28 -9.04 10.59
CA ALA A 316 -3.14 -8.35 10.02
C ALA A 316 -3.41 -8.04 8.55
N VAL A 317 -3.08 -6.83 8.12
CA VAL A 317 -3.11 -6.41 6.70
C VAL A 317 -1.79 -5.73 6.39
N VAL A 318 -1.15 -6.12 5.28
CA VAL A 318 0.12 -5.56 4.84
C VAL A 318 -0.08 -4.88 3.50
N LEU A 319 0.44 -3.66 3.36
CA LEU A 319 0.32 -2.85 2.16
C LEU A 319 1.70 -2.41 1.67
N ALA A 320 1.86 -2.35 0.35
CA ALA A 320 2.94 -1.60 -0.26
C ALA A 320 2.51 -0.13 -0.40
N VAL A 321 3.14 0.75 0.37
CA VAL A 321 2.88 2.20 0.39
C VAL A 321 4.02 2.93 -0.32
N GLY A 322 3.66 3.90 -1.17
CA GLY A 322 4.59 4.67 -2.00
C GLY A 322 3.93 5.02 -3.33
N GLU A 323 4.66 5.72 -4.19
CA GLU A 323 4.18 6.00 -5.55
C GLU A 323 4.08 4.69 -6.35
N PRO A 324 3.02 4.45 -7.14
CA PRO A 324 2.86 3.23 -7.95
C PRO A 324 4.04 2.93 -8.88
N ARG A 325 4.83 3.97 -9.23
CA ARG A 325 5.98 3.93 -10.13
C ARG A 325 7.30 4.39 -9.47
N GLY A 326 7.32 4.50 -8.13
CA GLY A 326 8.47 4.96 -7.34
C GLY A 326 8.87 3.96 -6.25
N VAL A 327 9.66 4.41 -5.27
CA VAL A 327 10.11 3.54 -4.15
C VAL A 327 8.91 3.15 -3.27
N ARG A 328 8.58 1.86 -3.25
CA ARG A 328 7.54 1.29 -2.39
C ARG A 328 8.15 0.74 -1.10
N ARG A 329 7.41 0.85 0.01
CA ARG A 329 7.77 0.27 1.31
C ARG A 329 6.58 -0.51 1.85
N LEU A 330 6.86 -1.59 2.57
CA LEU A 330 5.82 -2.38 3.23
C LEU A 330 5.40 -1.70 4.54
N VAL A 331 4.10 -1.61 4.79
CA VAL A 331 3.53 -1.15 6.08
C VAL A 331 2.49 -2.16 6.50
N ALA A 332 2.49 -2.55 7.78
CA ALA A 332 1.51 -3.48 8.33
C ALA A 332 0.58 -2.78 9.32
N TYR A 333 -0.67 -3.20 9.34
CA TYR A 333 -1.68 -2.84 10.32
C TYR A 333 -2.13 -4.11 11.03
N VAL A 334 -2.11 -4.10 12.36
CA VAL A 334 -2.46 -5.26 13.18
C VAL A 334 -3.54 -4.90 14.20
N VAL A 335 -4.45 -5.83 14.47
CA VAL A 335 -5.46 -5.71 15.51
C VAL A 335 -5.15 -6.73 16.60
N ALA A 336 -5.20 -6.29 17.85
CA ALA A 336 -4.98 -7.16 19.00
C ALA A 336 -6.21 -8.02 19.29
N SER A 337 -6.01 -9.28 19.67
CA SER A 337 -7.10 -10.20 20.03
C SER A 337 -7.84 -9.69 21.28
N ALA A 338 -9.11 -9.33 21.11
CA ALA A 338 -10.05 -9.15 22.20
C ALA A 338 -10.81 -10.48 22.48
N PRO A 339 -11.39 -10.69 23.68
CA PRO A 339 -12.32 -11.79 23.90
C PRO A 339 -13.54 -11.60 22.96
N ALA A 340 -13.93 -12.68 22.30
CA ALA A 340 -14.83 -12.74 21.14
C ALA A 340 -16.10 -11.86 21.19
N GLU A 341 -16.42 -11.20 20.07
CA GLU A 341 -17.67 -11.38 19.30
C GLU A 341 -17.62 -10.66 17.93
N ALA A 342 -18.20 -11.29 16.91
CA ALA A 342 -17.86 -11.18 15.49
C ALA A 342 -18.46 -9.99 14.69
N SER A 343 -17.83 -9.63 13.56
CA SER A 343 -18.50 -9.64 12.25
C SER A 343 -17.51 -9.63 11.07
N ASP A 344 -17.84 -10.44 10.06
CA ASP A 344 -17.29 -10.48 8.70
C ASP A 344 -17.75 -9.28 7.86
N ALA A 345 -16.86 -8.70 7.03
CA ALA A 345 -17.12 -8.00 5.75
C ALA A 345 -15.88 -7.26 5.19
N SER A 346 -15.25 -7.86 4.15
CA SER A 346 -14.50 -7.34 2.98
C SER A 346 -13.51 -6.15 3.09
N ASP A 347 -12.35 -6.32 2.44
CA ASP A 347 -11.15 -5.46 2.39
C ASP A 347 -11.16 -4.23 1.45
N ALA A 348 -12.23 -3.94 0.70
CA ALA A 348 -12.16 -3.01 -0.45
C ALA A 348 -12.19 -1.50 -0.06
N SER A 349 -12.87 -1.12 1.01
CA SER A 349 -13.04 0.29 1.44
C SER A 349 -11.82 0.88 2.16
N ALA A 350 -11.00 0.06 2.82
CA ALA A 350 -9.73 0.52 3.40
C ALA A 350 -8.80 1.00 2.28
N ALA A 351 -8.69 0.22 1.20
CA ALA A 351 -7.96 0.60 0.00
C ALA A 351 -8.54 1.87 -0.65
N LEU A 352 -9.87 2.04 -0.67
CA LEU A 352 -10.52 3.24 -1.17
C LEU A 352 -10.23 4.49 -0.32
N ARG A 353 -10.26 4.38 1.01
CA ARG A 353 -9.94 5.51 1.92
C ARG A 353 -8.47 5.90 1.82
N LEU A 354 -7.58 4.91 1.75
CA LEU A 354 -6.14 5.12 1.62
C LEU A 354 -5.75 5.62 0.23
N SER A 355 -6.48 5.22 -0.81
CA SER A 355 -6.30 5.78 -2.15
C SER A 355 -6.77 7.23 -2.26
N ARG A 356 -7.50 7.75 -1.27
CA ARG A 356 -7.91 9.17 -1.18
C ARG A 356 -8.37 9.72 -2.54
N PRO A 357 -9.37 9.10 -3.20
CA PRO A 357 -9.74 9.40 -4.58
C PRO A 357 -10.23 10.84 -4.78
N GLY A 358 -10.65 11.52 -3.70
CA GLY A 358 -11.02 12.93 -3.73
C GLY A 358 -9.85 13.92 -3.78
N LEU A 359 -8.60 13.47 -3.67
CA LEU A 359 -7.44 14.35 -3.90
C LEU A 359 -7.33 14.72 -5.37
N ARG A 360 -7.01 15.99 -5.65
CA ARG A 360 -6.78 16.54 -6.99
C ARG A 360 -5.48 16.04 -7.61
N ARG A 361 -5.43 14.74 -7.94
CA ARG A 361 -4.29 14.06 -8.58
C ARG A 361 -4.05 14.54 -10.02
N ASP A 362 -5.05 15.16 -10.64
CA ASP A 362 -4.98 15.80 -11.94
C ASP A 362 -4.04 17.02 -11.98
N LEU A 363 -3.63 17.54 -10.82
CA LEU A 363 -2.71 18.67 -10.70
C LEU A 363 -1.25 18.28 -10.47
N ALA A 364 -0.88 16.99 -10.61
CA ALA A 364 0.47 16.50 -10.32
C ALA A 364 1.60 17.15 -11.17
N GLY A 365 1.27 17.85 -12.26
CA GLY A 365 2.21 18.61 -13.09
C GLY A 365 2.15 20.14 -12.91
N ALA A 366 1.32 20.64 -11.99
CA ALA A 366 1.20 22.08 -11.74
C ALA A 366 2.40 22.62 -10.93
N PRO A 367 2.74 23.92 -11.07
CA PRO A 367 3.75 24.56 -10.24
C PRO A 367 3.43 24.38 -8.76
N THR A 368 4.38 23.84 -7.99
CA THR A 368 4.19 23.48 -6.58
C THR A 368 5.02 24.41 -5.69
N VAL A 369 4.39 24.91 -4.62
CA VAL A 369 5.07 25.64 -3.53
C VAL A 369 5.01 24.75 -2.29
N GLU A 370 6.16 24.26 -1.85
CA GLU A 370 6.27 23.41 -0.66
C GLU A 370 6.01 24.21 0.62
N LEU A 371 5.08 23.74 1.45
CA LEU A 371 4.80 24.30 2.77
C LEU A 371 5.57 23.51 3.85
N PRO A 372 6.06 24.15 4.93
CA PRO A 372 6.79 23.45 5.98
C PRO A 372 5.92 22.40 6.67
N SER A 373 6.47 21.20 6.86
CA SER A 373 5.79 20.13 7.61
C SER A 373 5.73 20.50 9.10
N LEU A 374 4.52 20.54 9.66
CA LEU A 374 4.31 20.65 11.10
C LEU A 374 4.41 19.26 11.74
N ALA A 375 5.01 19.16 12.92
CA ALA A 375 5.01 17.92 13.69
C ALA A 375 3.56 17.51 14.00
N ALA A 376 3.24 16.23 13.82
CA ALA A 376 1.93 15.71 14.17
C ALA A 376 1.76 15.74 15.69
N ASP A 377 0.88 16.62 16.18
CA ASP A 377 0.52 16.68 17.60
C ASP A 377 -0.63 15.70 17.87
N ALA A 378 -0.27 14.54 18.43
CA ALA A 378 -1.23 13.51 18.81
C ALA A 378 -2.24 14.00 19.86
N ALA A 379 -1.93 15.03 20.65
CA ALA A 379 -2.87 15.57 21.64
C ALA A 379 -4.12 16.18 20.96
N ARG A 380 -3.95 16.83 19.79
CA ARG A 380 -5.07 17.36 19.00
C ARG A 380 -5.99 16.26 18.47
N TRP A 381 -5.44 15.08 18.18
CA TRP A 381 -6.24 13.92 17.78
C TRP A 381 -7.15 13.45 18.92
N HIS A 382 -6.63 13.38 20.15
CA HIS A 382 -7.42 12.97 21.31
C HIS A 382 -8.55 13.95 21.64
N GLN A 383 -8.34 15.25 21.40
CA GLN A 383 -9.37 16.29 21.57
C GLN A 383 -10.50 16.17 20.56
N ARG A 384 -10.21 15.73 19.33
CA ARG A 384 -11.14 15.72 18.20
C ARG A 384 -11.30 14.32 17.59
N ARG A 385 -11.63 13.33 18.42
CA ARG A 385 -11.89 11.95 17.97
C ARG A 385 -13.38 11.65 17.90
N SER A 386 -13.77 10.89 16.88
CA SER A 386 -15.10 10.28 16.81
C SER A 386 -15.12 9.01 17.67
N VAL A 387 -16.01 8.93 18.64
CA VAL A 387 -16.15 7.78 19.55
C VAL A 387 -17.24 6.87 19.04
N ARG A 388 -16.95 5.58 18.82
CA ARG A 388 -17.91 4.64 18.22
C ARG A 388 -18.48 3.57 19.16
N ARG A 389 -18.07 3.60 20.43
CA ARG A 389 -18.51 2.68 21.47
C ARG A 389 -18.79 3.45 22.75
N PHE A 390 -19.90 3.16 23.38
CA PHE A 390 -20.33 3.82 24.61
C PHE A 390 -20.58 2.79 25.70
N ASP A 391 -20.25 3.17 26.93
CA ASP A 391 -20.56 2.38 28.12
C ASP A 391 -22.06 2.49 28.45
N ALA A 392 -22.65 1.40 28.97
CA ALA A 392 -24.00 1.35 29.51
C ALA A 392 -24.18 2.12 30.84
N ALA A 393 -23.11 2.69 31.41
CA ALA A 393 -23.18 3.60 32.54
C ALA A 393 -23.85 4.94 32.18
N ALA A 394 -24.61 5.50 33.13
CA ALA A 394 -25.23 6.80 32.97
C ALA A 394 -24.18 7.92 32.90
N VAL A 395 -24.45 8.96 32.11
CA VAL A 395 -23.68 10.21 32.13
C VAL A 395 -24.33 11.23 33.06
N ALA A 396 -23.54 12.12 33.64
CA ALA A 396 -24.04 13.20 34.49
C ALA A 396 -24.76 14.26 33.63
N VAL A 397 -25.89 14.81 34.11
CA VAL A 397 -26.59 15.91 33.40
C VAL A 397 -25.71 17.16 33.33
N GLU A 398 -24.82 17.35 34.30
CA GLU A 398 -23.84 18.44 34.34
C GLU A 398 -22.88 18.37 33.16
N SER A 399 -22.39 17.18 32.80
CA SER A 399 -21.54 16.99 31.61
C SER A 399 -22.28 17.33 30.32
N LEU A 400 -23.57 16.97 30.22
CA LEU A 400 -24.40 17.32 29.07
C LEU A 400 -24.70 18.82 29.04
N ALA A 401 -24.94 19.45 30.19
CA ALA A 401 -25.16 20.88 30.30
C ALA A 401 -23.90 21.67 29.89
N GLU A 402 -22.72 21.30 30.40
CA GLU A 402 -21.46 21.92 29.99
C GLU A 402 -21.20 21.78 28.49
N LEU A 403 -21.57 20.65 27.89
CA LEU A 403 -21.48 20.46 26.44
C LEU A 403 -22.43 21.40 25.69
N LEU A 404 -23.68 21.53 26.12
CA LEU A 404 -24.67 22.40 25.50
C LEU A 404 -24.40 23.90 25.74
N ALA A 405 -23.62 24.26 26.77
CA ALA A 405 -23.23 25.64 27.05
C ALA A 405 -22.36 26.25 25.94
N GLU A 406 -21.73 25.39 25.12
CA GLU A 406 -21.03 25.80 23.91
C GLU A 406 -21.96 26.47 22.88
N LEU A 407 -23.26 26.15 22.93
CA LEU A 407 -24.28 26.67 22.01
C LEU A 407 -24.96 27.96 22.49
N CYS A 408 -24.66 28.39 23.72
CA CYS A 408 -25.28 29.58 24.31
C CYS A 408 -24.66 30.88 23.75
N PRO A 409 -25.45 31.96 23.67
CA PRO A 409 -24.95 33.27 23.30
C PRO A 409 -23.96 33.81 24.34
N LEU A 410 -22.92 34.46 23.85
CA LEU A 410 -21.93 35.20 24.62
C LEU A 410 -22.25 36.70 24.52
N PHE A 411 -22.45 37.33 25.67
CA PHE A 411 -22.67 38.77 25.77
C PHE A 411 -21.38 39.44 26.21
N ALA A 412 -20.87 40.35 25.37
CA ALA A 412 -19.71 41.18 25.70
C ALA A 412 -20.19 42.58 26.12
N PRO A 413 -19.61 43.22 27.15
CA PRO A 413 -20.05 44.53 27.65
C PRO A 413 -20.05 45.65 26.59
N ASP A 414 -19.25 45.51 25.55
CA ASP A 414 -19.02 46.48 24.47
C ASP A 414 -19.83 46.19 23.19
N ARG A 415 -20.73 45.19 23.19
CA ARG A 415 -21.51 44.80 22.02
C ARG A 415 -23.00 44.73 22.29
N ALA A 416 -23.79 45.25 21.36
CA ALA A 416 -25.25 45.27 21.44
C ALA A 416 -25.93 43.94 21.05
N LEU A 417 -25.22 43.06 20.33
CA LEU A 417 -25.73 41.78 19.85
C LEU A 417 -24.90 40.62 20.43
N PRO A 418 -25.55 39.47 20.75
CA PRO A 418 -24.83 38.29 21.23
C PRO A 418 -23.86 37.75 20.17
N LYS A 419 -22.84 37.02 20.61
CA LYS A 419 -21.96 36.24 19.73
C LYS A 419 -22.00 34.77 20.10
N TYR A 420 -21.80 33.92 19.10
CA TYR A 420 -21.71 32.48 19.29
C TYR A 420 -20.28 32.01 19.03
N ARG A 421 -19.91 30.87 19.62
CA ARG A 421 -18.62 30.21 19.38
C ARG A 421 -18.52 29.55 18.00
N TYR A 422 -19.62 29.57 17.26
CA TYR A 422 -19.76 29.09 15.89
C TYR A 422 -20.42 30.18 15.03
N PRO A 423 -20.29 30.14 13.70
CA PRO A 423 -20.91 31.13 12.83
C PRO A 423 -22.43 30.92 12.80
N SER A 424 -23.17 31.71 13.59
CA SER A 424 -24.64 31.75 13.60
C SER A 424 -25.11 32.89 12.72
N ALA A 425 -25.54 32.61 11.49
CA ALA A 425 -25.86 33.55 10.41
C ALA A 425 -26.58 34.86 10.86
N GLY A 426 -25.81 35.89 11.25
CA GLY A 426 -26.33 37.19 11.68
C GLY A 426 -26.95 37.22 13.09
N ASP A 427 -26.56 36.31 13.98
CA ASP A 427 -27.06 36.18 15.37
C ASP A 427 -28.55 35.77 15.48
N LEU A 428 -29.16 35.32 14.36
CA LEU A 428 -30.56 34.90 14.26
C LEU A 428 -30.85 33.44 14.68
N TYR A 429 -29.81 32.71 15.11
CA TYR A 429 -29.89 31.34 15.63
C TYR A 429 -30.76 30.39 14.76
N PRO A 430 -30.43 30.20 13.46
CA PRO A 430 -31.25 29.39 12.56
C PRO A 430 -31.15 27.88 12.81
N VAL A 431 -30.11 27.38 13.50
CA VAL A 431 -29.94 25.96 13.82
C VAL A 431 -30.30 25.69 15.27
N GLN A 432 -31.36 24.93 15.48
CA GLN A 432 -31.87 24.51 16.79
C GLN A 432 -31.25 23.18 17.21
N ALA A 433 -31.01 23.01 18.51
CA ALA A 433 -30.53 21.75 19.08
C ALA A 433 -31.62 21.05 19.89
N PHE A 434 -31.81 19.75 19.64
CA PHE A 434 -32.68 18.88 20.41
C PHE A 434 -31.87 17.71 20.97
N VAL A 435 -32.17 17.29 22.20
CA VAL A 435 -31.55 16.13 22.85
C VAL A 435 -32.62 15.08 23.11
N ALA A 436 -32.47 13.91 22.53
CA ALA A 436 -33.27 12.75 22.87
C ALA A 436 -32.50 11.87 23.86
N VAL A 437 -33.12 11.58 25.00
CA VAL A 437 -32.52 10.85 26.12
C VAL A 437 -33.32 9.61 26.44
N GLU A 438 -32.62 8.49 26.60
CA GLU A 438 -33.21 7.24 27.08
C GLU A 438 -33.21 7.20 28.62
N GLY A 439 -34.24 6.58 29.19
CA GLY A 439 -34.44 6.56 30.64
C GLY A 439 -33.24 5.97 31.38
N GLY A 440 -32.76 6.68 32.39
CA GLY A 440 -31.64 6.23 33.22
C GLY A 440 -30.26 6.31 32.57
N ARG A 441 -30.14 6.78 31.31
CA ARG A 441 -28.84 6.95 30.64
C ARG A 441 -28.20 8.32 30.88
N VAL A 442 -28.99 9.33 31.26
CA VAL A 442 -28.51 10.63 31.74
C VAL A 442 -29.06 10.83 33.16
N ALA A 443 -28.18 10.90 34.15
CA ALA A 443 -28.56 11.04 35.55
C ALA A 443 -29.25 12.39 35.79
N GLY A 444 -30.46 12.37 36.39
CA GLY A 444 -31.23 13.59 36.65
C GLY A 444 -32.11 14.07 35.48
N LEU A 445 -32.12 13.35 34.35
CA LEU A 445 -33.04 13.62 33.25
C LEU A 445 -33.92 12.41 32.97
N GLU A 446 -35.23 12.64 32.84
CA GLU A 446 -36.17 11.59 32.42
C GLU A 446 -35.97 11.23 30.95
N GLN A 447 -36.55 10.10 30.57
CA GLN A 447 -36.66 9.72 29.16
C GLN A 447 -37.48 10.76 28.41
N GLY A 448 -37.03 11.16 27.21
CA GLY A 448 -37.80 12.07 26.39
C GLY A 448 -36.99 12.79 25.33
N VAL A 449 -37.66 13.68 24.61
CA VAL A 449 -37.06 14.61 23.66
C VAL A 449 -37.12 16.01 24.27
N TYR A 450 -35.99 16.70 24.26
CA TYR A 450 -35.81 18.01 24.87
C TYR A 450 -35.29 19.00 23.83
N TYR A 451 -35.90 20.18 23.75
CA TYR A 451 -35.37 21.32 23.03
C TYR A 451 -34.36 22.08 23.91
N HIS A 452 -33.20 22.43 23.37
CA HIS A 452 -32.22 23.27 24.07
C HIS A 452 -32.54 24.76 23.86
N ASP A 453 -32.98 25.41 24.93
CA ASP A 453 -33.14 26.85 25.01
C ASP A 453 -31.78 27.49 25.29
N ALA A 454 -31.11 27.95 24.24
CA ALA A 454 -29.77 28.50 24.30
C ALA A 454 -29.69 29.80 25.13
N ASP A 455 -30.72 30.64 25.11
CA ASP A 455 -30.74 31.92 25.85
C ASP A 455 -30.78 31.70 27.36
N ARG A 456 -31.57 30.71 27.80
CA ARG A 456 -31.73 30.37 29.22
C ARG A 456 -30.80 29.26 29.70
N HIS A 457 -30.05 28.67 28.77
CA HIS A 457 -29.26 27.47 29.00
C HIS A 457 -30.10 26.36 29.70
N ALA A 458 -31.24 26.01 29.09
CA ALA A 458 -32.21 25.08 29.68
C ALA A 458 -32.69 24.02 28.67
N LEU A 459 -33.09 22.86 29.17
CA LEU A 459 -33.74 21.81 28.37
C LEU A 459 -35.26 21.84 28.60
N ARG A 460 -36.03 22.03 27.54
CA ARG A 460 -37.50 22.02 27.57
C ARG A 460 -38.00 20.71 26.98
N ARG A 461 -38.70 19.89 27.76
CA ARG A 461 -39.28 18.64 27.25
C ARG A 461 -40.37 18.94 26.21
N VAL A 462 -40.26 18.35 25.04
CA VAL A 462 -41.21 18.52 23.92
C VAL A 462 -41.98 17.23 23.60
N ALA A 463 -41.46 16.07 24.01
CA ALA A 463 -42.16 14.79 23.92
C ALA A 463 -41.70 13.79 24.97
N ASP A 464 -42.62 12.97 25.47
CA ASP A 464 -42.37 11.90 26.46
C ASP A 464 -41.92 10.59 25.80
N ALA A 465 -41.28 10.67 24.63
CA ALA A 465 -40.93 9.52 23.81
C ALA A 465 -39.49 9.05 24.02
N ALA A 466 -39.30 7.73 24.08
CA ALA A 466 -38.00 7.10 23.99
C ALA A 466 -37.25 7.48 22.69
N PRO A 467 -35.91 7.61 22.73
CA PRO A 467 -35.10 7.57 21.53
C PRO A 467 -35.35 6.25 20.79
N ASP A 468 -35.55 6.32 19.49
CA ASP A 468 -35.79 5.15 18.65
C ASP A 468 -34.61 4.97 17.70
N VAL A 469 -33.95 3.81 17.78
CA VAL A 469 -32.78 3.49 16.95
C VAL A 469 -33.09 3.55 15.45
N SER A 470 -34.35 3.44 15.04
CA SER A 470 -34.78 3.59 13.64
C SER A 470 -34.56 4.99 13.07
N TRP A 471 -34.40 6.02 13.92
CA TRP A 471 -34.01 7.37 13.51
C TRP A 471 -32.62 7.42 12.89
N HIS A 472 -31.79 6.41 13.16
CA HIS A 472 -30.43 6.34 12.68
C HIS A 472 -30.34 5.45 11.44
N HIS A 473 -29.44 5.82 10.54
CA HIS A 473 -29.09 4.98 9.38
C HIS A 473 -28.75 3.55 9.84
N PRO A 474 -29.14 2.48 9.11
CA PRO A 474 -28.96 1.09 9.55
C PRO A 474 -27.56 0.76 10.09
N ARG A 475 -26.50 1.30 9.47
CA ARG A 475 -25.10 1.12 9.90
C ARG A 475 -24.76 1.71 11.28
N ASN A 476 -25.55 2.66 11.77
CA ASN A 476 -25.30 3.40 13.01
C ASN A 476 -26.20 2.95 14.17
N ARG A 477 -27.18 2.06 13.92
CA ARG A 477 -28.19 1.67 14.92
C ARG A 477 -27.59 0.99 16.14
N ALA A 478 -26.61 0.10 15.95
CA ALA A 478 -25.93 -0.58 17.05
C ALA A 478 -25.26 0.42 18.00
N MET A 479 -24.53 1.39 17.44
CA MET A 479 -23.88 2.45 18.22
C MET A 479 -24.90 3.39 18.88
N ALA A 480 -25.99 3.71 18.19
CA ALA A 480 -27.06 4.53 18.77
C ALA A 480 -27.76 3.85 19.95
N ALA A 481 -27.89 2.52 19.92
CA ALA A 481 -28.43 1.74 21.04
C ALA A 481 -27.52 1.76 22.27
N GLU A 482 -26.20 1.88 22.07
CA GLU A 482 -25.24 2.01 23.17
C GLU A 482 -25.18 3.45 23.72
N ALA A 483 -25.60 4.45 22.96
CA ALA A 483 -25.46 5.85 23.34
C ALA A 483 -26.34 6.24 24.54
N ALA A 484 -25.94 7.26 25.28
CA ALA A 484 -26.75 7.80 26.36
C ALA A 484 -27.79 8.82 25.86
N PHE A 485 -27.47 9.54 24.79
CA PHE A 485 -28.34 10.53 24.17
C PHE A 485 -28.07 10.67 22.67
N THR A 486 -29.03 11.22 21.96
CA THR A 486 -28.88 11.70 20.57
C THR A 486 -29.10 13.21 20.53
N LEU A 487 -28.12 13.96 20.05
CA LEU A 487 -28.24 15.37 19.72
C LEU A 487 -28.67 15.51 18.26
N ILE A 488 -29.77 16.21 18.00
CA ILE A 488 -30.36 16.42 16.68
C ILE A 488 -30.35 17.92 16.39
N LEU A 489 -29.76 18.31 15.26
CA LEU A 489 -29.71 19.69 14.81
C LEU A 489 -30.76 19.92 13.71
N VAL A 490 -31.58 20.95 13.89
CA VAL A 490 -32.69 21.29 13.00
C VAL A 490 -32.51 22.70 12.47
N ALA A 491 -32.43 22.85 11.15
CA ALA A 491 -32.41 24.14 10.49
C ALA A 491 -33.83 24.71 10.35
N ARG A 492 -33.97 25.96 10.79
CA ARG A 492 -35.15 26.81 10.57
C ARG A 492 -34.68 27.98 9.72
N ALA A 493 -34.67 27.80 8.40
CA ALA A 493 -34.02 28.75 7.48
C ALA A 493 -34.82 30.06 7.29
N ALA A 494 -36.10 30.10 7.65
CA ALA A 494 -36.97 31.25 7.41
C ALA A 494 -36.44 32.61 7.95
N PRO A 495 -35.89 32.71 9.17
CA PRO A 495 -35.36 33.98 9.70
C PRO A 495 -34.17 34.51 8.89
N VAL A 496 -33.32 33.61 8.39
CA VAL A 496 -32.10 33.97 7.66
C VAL A 496 -32.34 34.10 6.15
N GLN A 497 -33.52 33.69 5.67
CA GLN A 497 -33.91 33.80 4.27
C GLN A 497 -34.02 35.25 3.79
N GLN A 498 -34.39 36.19 4.67
CA GLN A 498 -34.42 37.61 4.31
C GLN A 498 -33.04 38.17 3.99
N THR A 499 -31.99 37.63 4.62
CA THR A 499 -30.61 38.09 4.45
C THR A 499 -29.88 37.32 3.35
N TYR A 500 -30.06 36.01 3.28
CA TYR A 500 -29.25 35.13 2.40
C TYR A 500 -30.05 34.52 1.24
N GLY A 501 -31.36 34.78 1.17
CA GLY A 501 -32.24 34.32 0.10
C GLY A 501 -32.11 32.80 -0.14
N PRO A 502 -31.80 32.35 -1.37
CA PRO A 502 -31.70 30.92 -1.69
C PRO A 502 -30.51 30.21 -1.03
N LEU A 503 -29.53 30.94 -0.49
CA LEU A 503 -28.36 30.33 0.18
C LEU A 503 -28.63 29.98 1.65
N ALA A 504 -29.76 30.39 2.20
CA ALA A 504 -30.11 30.24 3.61
C ALA A 504 -29.98 28.79 4.12
N GLU A 505 -30.49 27.80 3.37
CA GLU A 505 -30.38 26.38 3.74
C GLU A 505 -28.92 25.90 3.75
N GLY A 506 -28.12 26.31 2.75
CA GLY A 506 -26.70 25.97 2.68
C GLY A 506 -25.91 26.51 3.87
N PHE A 507 -26.21 27.74 4.32
CA PHE A 507 -25.61 28.29 5.53
C PHE A 507 -26.00 27.52 6.79
N CYS A 508 -27.25 27.07 6.90
CA CYS A 508 -27.67 26.24 8.03
C CYS A 508 -26.91 24.90 8.08
N HIS A 509 -26.61 24.29 6.92
CA HIS A 509 -25.79 23.07 6.86
C HIS A 509 -24.34 23.32 7.29
N LEU A 510 -23.74 24.45 6.86
CA LEU A 510 -22.41 24.85 7.30
C LEU A 510 -22.38 25.07 8.81
N GLU A 511 -23.35 25.84 9.33
CA GLU A 511 -23.51 26.13 10.76
C GLU A 511 -23.65 24.84 11.58
N ALA A 512 -24.48 23.90 11.15
CA ALA A 512 -24.62 22.60 11.80
C ALA A 512 -23.30 21.78 11.81
N GLY A 513 -22.50 21.88 10.76
CA GLY A 513 -21.16 21.28 10.70
C GLY A 513 -20.19 21.91 11.70
N TYR A 514 -20.20 23.24 11.83
CA TYR A 514 -19.39 23.95 12.83
C TYR A 514 -19.83 23.64 14.26
N ILE A 515 -21.13 23.57 14.52
CA ILE A 515 -21.68 23.12 15.80
C ILE A 515 -21.20 21.71 16.12
N GLY A 516 -21.31 20.77 15.17
CA GLY A 516 -20.84 19.40 15.36
C GLY A 516 -19.35 19.32 15.72
N GLN A 517 -18.52 20.09 15.01
CA GLN A 517 -17.08 20.19 15.30
C GLN A 517 -16.80 20.75 16.70
N LEU A 518 -17.43 21.87 17.06
CA LEU A 518 -17.26 22.53 18.37
C LEU A 518 -17.60 21.58 19.52
N LEU A 519 -18.73 20.88 19.41
CA LEU A 519 -19.17 19.93 20.42
C LEU A 519 -18.22 18.73 20.52
N MET A 520 -17.70 18.22 19.39
CA MET A 520 -16.72 17.13 19.41
C MET A 520 -15.41 17.51 20.08
N GLU A 521 -14.92 18.73 19.87
CA GLU A 521 -13.71 19.24 20.54
C GLU A 521 -13.91 19.38 22.04
N ARG A 522 -15.11 19.79 22.49
CA ARG A 522 -15.43 19.96 23.91
C ARG A 522 -15.72 18.64 24.64
N ALA A 523 -16.31 17.66 23.96
CA ALA A 523 -16.83 16.43 24.57
C ALA A 523 -15.82 15.71 25.47
N SER A 524 -14.56 15.58 25.02
CA SER A 524 -13.51 14.90 25.78
C SER A 524 -13.19 15.58 27.12
N ALA A 525 -13.26 16.92 27.17
CA ALA A 525 -12.98 17.71 28.37
C ALA A 525 -14.07 17.56 29.45
N VAL A 526 -15.29 17.18 29.05
CA VAL A 526 -16.44 16.97 29.95
C VAL A 526 -16.74 15.48 30.19
N GLY A 527 -15.81 14.59 29.79
CA GLY A 527 -15.92 13.15 30.00
C GLY A 527 -16.89 12.43 29.06
N LEU A 528 -17.27 13.06 27.95
CA LEU A 528 -18.18 12.51 26.95
C LEU A 528 -17.44 12.13 25.65
N GLY A 529 -18.04 11.22 24.90
CA GLY A 529 -17.70 10.93 23.51
C GLY A 529 -18.86 11.29 22.59
N LEU A 530 -18.57 11.70 21.36
CA LEU A 530 -19.58 11.96 20.33
C LEU A 530 -19.24 11.25 19.02
N CYS A 531 -20.29 10.80 18.31
CA CYS A 531 -20.18 10.32 16.94
C CYS A 531 -21.19 11.01 16.02
N PRO A 532 -20.75 11.70 14.96
CA PRO A 532 -21.64 12.16 13.91
C PRO A 532 -22.23 10.96 13.15
N VAL A 533 -23.56 10.84 13.11
CA VAL A 533 -24.26 9.66 12.56
C VAL A 533 -25.26 9.97 11.46
N GLY A 534 -25.60 11.25 11.26
CA GLY A 534 -26.73 11.63 10.41
C GLY A 534 -28.06 11.12 10.94
N VAL A 535 -29.18 11.57 10.38
CA VAL A 535 -30.53 11.15 10.78
C VAL A 535 -31.32 10.72 9.57
N ALA A 536 -32.03 9.62 9.68
CA ALA A 536 -33.09 9.25 8.75
C ALA A 536 -34.36 10.02 9.12
N GLU A 537 -34.65 11.07 8.36
CA GLU A 537 -35.85 11.86 8.56
C GLU A 537 -37.11 11.02 8.31
N SER A 538 -38.04 11.05 9.27
CA SER A 538 -39.32 10.35 9.20
C SER A 538 -40.45 11.22 9.75
N ALA A 539 -41.68 10.99 9.30
CA ALA A 539 -42.85 11.70 9.80
C ALA A 539 -43.01 11.58 11.34
N ALA A 540 -42.70 10.39 11.88
CA ALA A 540 -42.73 10.14 13.31
C ALA A 540 -41.71 10.99 14.08
N LEU A 541 -40.47 11.10 13.58
CA LEU A 541 -39.45 11.94 14.21
C LEU A 541 -39.79 13.43 14.12
N ARG A 542 -40.26 13.90 12.96
CA ARG A 542 -40.72 15.29 12.78
C ARG A 542 -41.83 15.66 13.76
N ALA A 543 -42.80 14.77 13.95
CA ALA A 543 -43.90 14.96 14.90
C ALA A 543 -43.40 15.03 16.35
N ARG A 544 -42.48 14.13 16.74
CA ARG A 544 -41.88 14.12 18.10
C ARG A 544 -41.05 15.36 18.42
N LEU A 545 -40.43 15.97 17.41
CA LEU A 545 -39.65 17.20 17.53
C LEU A 545 -40.52 18.47 17.41
N GLY A 546 -41.79 18.35 17.02
CA GLY A 546 -42.69 19.49 16.83
C GLY A 546 -42.32 20.39 15.64
N LEU A 547 -41.80 19.80 14.56
CA LEU A 547 -41.25 20.55 13.43
C LEU A 547 -42.31 21.10 12.47
N ALA A 548 -42.15 22.34 12.03
CA ALA A 548 -42.95 22.96 10.98
C ALA A 548 -42.52 22.48 9.59
N GLU A 549 -43.36 22.67 8.58
CA GLU A 549 -43.13 22.20 7.19
C GLU A 549 -41.80 22.70 6.59
N GLY A 550 -41.36 23.90 6.96
CA GLY A 550 -40.09 24.50 6.51
C GLY A 550 -38.84 24.06 7.29
N ASP A 551 -39.00 23.37 8.42
CA ASP A 551 -37.86 22.95 9.23
C ASP A 551 -37.21 21.69 8.62
N ARG A 552 -35.87 21.59 8.70
CA ARG A 552 -35.07 20.50 8.10
C ARG A 552 -34.12 19.90 9.11
N LEU A 553 -34.02 18.57 9.18
CA LEU A 553 -32.99 17.92 9.99
C LEU A 553 -31.67 17.99 9.22
N VAL A 554 -30.67 18.63 9.79
CA VAL A 554 -29.41 18.92 9.08
C VAL A 554 -28.23 18.12 9.62
N HIS A 555 -28.28 17.69 10.88
CA HIS A 555 -27.21 16.88 11.46
C HIS A 555 -27.68 16.12 12.71
N ALA A 556 -26.95 15.08 13.10
CA ALA A 556 -27.06 14.51 14.44
C ALA A 556 -25.77 13.84 14.90
N LEU A 557 -25.61 13.83 16.22
CA LEU A 557 -24.55 13.17 16.93
C LEU A 557 -25.15 12.28 18.01
N VAL A 558 -24.65 11.06 18.14
CA VAL A 558 -24.91 10.23 19.32
C VAL A 558 -23.80 10.44 20.33
N GLY A 559 -24.14 10.41 21.61
CA GLY A 559 -23.21 10.72 22.69
C GLY A 559 -23.42 9.89 23.94
N GLY A 560 -22.35 9.75 24.72
CA GLY A 560 -22.35 8.98 25.96
C GLY A 560 -20.97 8.90 26.58
N ARG A 561 -20.83 8.12 27.65
CA ARG A 561 -19.52 7.83 28.24
C ARG A 561 -18.73 6.96 27.27
N PRO A 562 -17.53 7.36 26.82
CA PRO A 562 -16.71 6.52 25.94
C PRO A 562 -16.45 5.18 26.63
N ALA A 563 -16.71 4.07 25.96
CA ALA A 563 -16.23 2.78 26.43
C ALA A 563 -14.70 2.83 26.43
N VAL A 564 -14.07 2.54 27.56
CA VAL A 564 -12.62 2.33 27.59
C VAL A 564 -12.40 1.05 26.79
N ALA A 565 -11.68 1.13 25.67
CA ALA A 565 -11.21 -0.08 25.02
C ALA A 565 -10.49 -0.89 26.11
N GLY A 566 -11.05 -2.05 26.46
CA GLY A 566 -10.36 -2.96 27.36
C GLY A 566 -8.94 -3.09 26.82
N ALA A 567 -7.95 -2.96 27.69
CA ALA A 567 -6.56 -3.12 27.31
C ALA A 567 -6.39 -4.53 26.75
N ALA A 568 -6.64 -4.70 25.45
CA ALA A 568 -6.05 -5.77 24.69
C ALA A 568 -4.56 -5.64 24.98
N ALA A 569 -3.94 -6.72 25.45
CA ALA A 569 -2.52 -6.73 25.81
C ALA A 569 -1.77 -5.98 24.71
N ALA A 570 -1.19 -4.82 25.06
CA ALA A 570 -0.71 -3.87 24.07
C ALA A 570 0.30 -4.60 23.19
N LEU A 571 -0.10 -4.91 21.95
CA LEU A 571 0.82 -5.48 20.98
C LEU A 571 1.94 -4.45 20.81
N ASP A 572 3.17 -4.86 21.10
CA ASP A 572 4.32 -4.00 20.86
C ASP A 572 4.71 -4.12 19.39
N ALA A 573 4.44 -3.06 18.62
CA ALA A 573 4.78 -2.98 17.21
C ALA A 573 6.28 -3.18 16.93
N ALA A 574 7.15 -2.72 17.84
CA ALA A 574 8.59 -2.91 17.71
C ALA A 574 8.97 -4.38 17.95
N ALA A 575 8.37 -5.01 18.97
CA ALA A 575 8.58 -6.44 19.24
C ALA A 575 8.05 -7.33 18.10
N LEU A 576 6.88 -7.04 17.54
CA LEU A 576 6.34 -7.74 16.38
C LEU A 576 7.28 -7.62 15.18
N ARG A 577 7.77 -6.42 14.89
CA ARG A 577 8.71 -6.18 13.78
C ARG A 577 10.04 -6.91 14.00
N ALA A 578 10.56 -6.92 15.22
CA ALA A 578 11.76 -7.67 15.57
C ALA A 578 11.56 -9.18 15.36
N LYS A 579 10.40 -9.72 15.76
CA LYS A 579 10.05 -11.12 15.53
C LYS A 579 9.87 -11.50 14.06
N LEU A 580 9.30 -10.61 13.24
CA LEU A 580 9.29 -10.83 11.80
C LEU A 580 10.71 -10.85 11.24
N ALA A 581 11.61 -10.00 11.71
CA ALA A 581 13.00 -9.98 11.24
C ALA A 581 13.81 -11.23 11.61
N GLU A 582 13.37 -12.04 12.58
CA GLU A 582 13.98 -13.34 12.89
C GLU A 582 13.63 -14.43 11.88
N THR A 583 12.50 -14.30 11.19
CA THR A 583 11.89 -15.39 10.39
C THR A 583 11.73 -15.03 8.92
N LEU A 584 11.50 -13.75 8.61
CA LEU A 584 11.35 -13.23 7.27
C LEU A 584 12.64 -12.54 6.80
N PRO A 585 12.94 -12.60 5.49
CA PRO A 585 14.00 -11.80 4.90
C PRO A 585 13.79 -10.31 5.18
N SER A 586 14.89 -9.57 5.36
CA SER A 586 14.85 -8.14 5.74
C SER A 586 14.02 -7.24 4.82
N TYR A 587 13.85 -7.63 3.54
CA TYR A 587 13.05 -6.90 2.55
C TYR A 587 11.54 -7.16 2.68
N MET A 588 11.13 -8.20 3.40
CA MET A 588 9.73 -8.53 3.69
C MET A 588 9.27 -7.98 5.04
N VAL A 589 10.21 -7.60 5.91
CA VAL A 589 9.88 -6.98 7.20
C VAL A 589 9.25 -5.60 6.93
N PRO A 590 7.99 -5.35 7.36
CA PRO A 590 7.36 -4.06 7.20
C PRO A 590 8.24 -2.93 7.75
N TYR A 591 8.32 -1.84 7.00
CA TYR A 591 8.99 -0.62 7.43
C TYR A 591 8.38 -0.08 8.72
N ALA A 592 7.05 -0.14 8.83
CA ALA A 592 6.30 0.22 10.03
C ALA A 592 5.19 -0.78 10.30
N ILE A 593 4.88 -1.00 11.58
CA ILE A 593 3.72 -1.75 12.05
C ILE A 593 2.90 -0.81 12.92
N THR A 594 1.61 -0.70 12.66
CA THR A 594 0.68 0.10 13.45
C THR A 594 -0.36 -0.82 14.08
N VAL A 595 -0.51 -0.73 15.40
CA VAL A 595 -1.55 -1.46 16.14
C VAL A 595 -2.82 -0.60 16.16
N LEU A 596 -3.94 -1.21 15.79
CA LEU A 596 -5.25 -0.57 15.74
C LEU A 596 -6.21 -1.30 16.70
N ASP A 597 -7.13 -0.55 17.30
CA ASP A 597 -8.20 -1.12 18.15
C ASP A 597 -9.17 -2.00 17.35
N ALA A 598 -9.34 -1.69 16.05
CA ALA A 598 -10.05 -2.49 15.07
C ALA A 598 -9.60 -2.07 13.66
N LEU A 599 -9.63 -2.99 12.69
CA LEU A 599 -9.55 -2.59 11.29
C LEU A 599 -10.79 -1.74 10.98
N PRO A 600 -10.64 -0.60 10.29
CA PRO A 600 -11.75 0.30 10.04
C PRO A 600 -12.90 -0.44 9.34
N LEU A 601 -14.00 -0.65 10.06
CA LEU A 601 -15.22 -1.27 9.54
C LEU A 601 -15.72 -0.50 8.31
N THR A 602 -15.70 -1.14 7.15
CA THR A 602 -16.85 -1.42 6.26
C THR A 602 -16.34 -1.69 4.86
N GLY A 603 -16.40 -2.95 4.39
CA GLY A 603 -16.59 -3.44 3.01
C GLY A 603 -16.05 -2.61 1.86
#